data_AF-A0A924I522-F1
#
_entry.id   AF-A0A924I522-F1
#
_cell.length_a   1.000
_cell.length_b   1.000
_cell.length_c   1.000
_cell.angle_alpha   90.00
_cell.angle_beta   90.00
_cell.angle_gamma   90.00
#
_symmetry.space_group_name_H-M   'P 1'
#
loop_
_entity.id
_entity.type
_entity.pdbx_description
1 polymer ?
#
loop_
_entity_poly.entity_id
_entity_poly.type
_entity_poly.pdbx_seq_one_letter_code
_entity_poly.pdbx_strand_id
1 'polypeptide(L)'
;MGDAYSDRLETLYRQAVDLGDQARSWFDGPGMAWRAGLPGDGQAAVAIESLATTGRLLGVMAWLLDPAQLAGDRCPPLPISEDGPDLPAGSPLAGKPGGAIAVAVRRLVRDAAALAAAFGGQAGDTPPAQPDVAFENLHPVDLPAQPDVGSVIEDPTPKREYFGLWRK
;
A
#
# COMPACT_ATOMS: atom_id res chain seq x y z
N MET A 1 -14.67 -19.66 13.19
CA MET A 1 -13.58 -19.26 14.12
C MET A 1 -14.14 -19.05 15.53
N GLY A 2 -13.30 -19.11 16.58
CA GLY A 2 -13.71 -18.79 17.96
C GLY A 2 -13.43 -17.34 18.36
N ASP A 3 -13.99 -16.90 19.49
CA ASP A 3 -13.96 -15.51 20.00
C ASP A 3 -12.55 -14.88 20.01
N ALA A 4 -11.52 -15.65 20.35
CA ALA A 4 -10.13 -15.19 20.39
C ALA A 4 -9.57 -14.73 19.03
N TYR A 5 -10.11 -15.23 17.92
CA TYR A 5 -9.73 -14.76 16.57
C TYR A 5 -10.37 -13.40 16.27
N SER A 6 -11.66 -13.24 16.59
CA SER A 6 -12.39 -12.00 16.40
C SER A 6 -11.81 -10.86 17.25
N ASP A 7 -11.44 -11.14 18.51
CA ASP A 7 -10.78 -10.17 19.38
C ASP A 7 -9.42 -9.69 18.81
N ARG A 8 -8.67 -10.61 18.19
CA ARG A 8 -7.39 -10.31 17.54
C ARG A 8 -7.58 -9.50 16.25
N LEU A 9 -8.59 -9.82 15.44
CA LEU A 9 -8.93 -9.00 14.26
C LEU A 9 -9.34 -7.58 14.66
N GLU A 10 -10.18 -7.43 15.67
CA GLU A 10 -10.60 -6.11 16.18
C GLU A 10 -9.41 -5.30 16.70
N THR A 11 -8.49 -5.97 17.41
CA THR A 11 -7.25 -5.33 17.88
C THR A 11 -6.40 -4.83 16.71
N LEU A 12 -6.16 -5.67 15.69
CA LEU A 12 -5.40 -5.30 14.50
C LEU A 12 -6.08 -4.16 13.72
N TYR A 13 -7.42 -4.17 13.64
CA TYR A 13 -8.19 -3.12 12.98
C TYR A 13 -8.00 -1.76 13.67
N ARG A 14 -8.16 -1.69 14.99
CA ARG A 14 -7.93 -0.45 15.74
C ARG A 14 -6.51 0.05 15.57
N GLN A 15 -5.52 -0.84 15.67
CA GLN A 15 -4.13 -0.49 15.44
C GLN A 15 -3.88 0.05 14.03
N ALA A 16 -4.48 -0.56 12.99
CA ALA A 16 -4.34 -0.11 11.62
C ALA A 16 -4.96 1.29 11.40
N VAL A 17 -6.12 1.56 11.99
CA VAL A 17 -6.76 2.88 11.97
C VAL A 17 -5.88 3.93 12.66
N ASP A 18 -5.47 3.66 13.90
CA ASP A 18 -4.64 4.57 14.69
C ASP A 18 -3.29 4.86 14.02
N LEU A 19 -2.64 3.84 13.43
CA LEU A 19 -1.40 4.01 12.68
C LEU A 19 -1.62 4.77 11.37
N GLY A 20 -2.76 4.57 10.71
CA GLY A 20 -3.15 5.34 9.53
C GLY A 20 -3.28 6.83 9.83
N ASP A 21 -3.90 7.18 10.94
CA ASP A 21 -4.06 8.58 11.34
C ASP A 21 -2.73 9.20 11.77
N GLN A 22 -1.90 8.47 12.51
CA GLN A 22 -0.53 8.91 12.82
C GLN A 22 0.31 9.13 11.55
N ALA A 23 0.23 8.20 10.58
CA ALA A 23 0.94 8.30 9.32
C ALA A 23 0.53 9.56 8.54
N ARG A 24 -0.77 9.79 8.34
CA ARG A 24 -1.29 11.00 7.67
C ARG A 24 -0.89 12.26 8.43
N SER A 25 -1.10 12.27 9.74
CA SER A 25 -0.77 13.42 10.58
C SER A 25 0.69 13.83 10.49
N TRP A 26 1.62 12.88 10.39
CA TRP A 26 3.04 13.18 10.33
C TRP A 26 3.55 13.39 8.91
N PHE A 27 3.33 12.43 8.00
CA PHE A 27 3.90 12.47 6.65
C PHE A 27 3.32 13.59 5.78
N ASP A 28 2.03 13.89 5.93
CA ASP A 28 1.36 14.97 5.18
C ASP A 28 1.41 16.32 5.92
N GLY A 29 1.78 16.30 7.21
CA GLY A 29 1.92 17.48 8.05
C GLY A 29 3.39 17.90 8.26
N PRO A 30 3.88 17.98 9.51
CA PRO A 30 5.23 18.48 9.83
C PRO A 30 6.36 17.67 9.18
N GLY A 31 6.16 16.39 8.88
CA GLY A 31 7.12 15.53 8.19
C GLY A 31 7.40 16.00 6.75
N MET A 32 6.42 16.60 6.07
CA MET A 32 6.60 17.14 4.72
C MET A 32 7.57 18.33 4.72
N ALA A 33 7.38 19.28 5.64
CA ALA A 33 8.25 20.46 5.77
C ALA A 33 9.67 20.07 6.22
N TRP A 34 9.78 19.13 7.17
CA TRP A 34 11.08 18.59 7.58
C TRP A 34 11.80 17.89 6.42
N ARG A 35 11.10 17.05 5.64
CA ARG A 35 11.65 16.35 4.47
C ARG A 35 12.21 17.33 3.45
N ALA A 36 11.52 18.45 3.19
CA ALA A 36 11.97 19.45 2.21
C ALA A 36 13.35 20.08 2.54
N GLY A 37 13.78 20.01 3.81
CA GLY A 37 15.11 20.46 4.24
C GLY A 37 16.24 19.43 4.07
N LEU A 38 15.95 18.20 3.65
CA LEU A 38 16.96 17.16 3.45
C LEU A 38 17.65 17.30 2.09
N PRO A 39 18.89 16.77 1.92
CA PRO A 39 19.48 16.54 0.61
C PRO A 39 18.60 15.62 -0.25
N GLY A 40 18.72 15.71 -1.58
CA GLY A 40 17.85 14.99 -2.55
C GLY A 40 17.67 13.50 -2.24
N ASP A 41 18.75 12.78 -1.98
CA ASP A 41 18.71 11.35 -1.64
C ASP A 41 17.93 11.08 -0.34
N GLY A 42 18.07 11.96 0.65
CA GLY A 42 17.32 11.90 1.90
C GLY A 42 15.83 12.16 1.68
N GLN A 43 15.47 13.10 0.79
CA GLN A 43 14.08 13.35 0.41
C GLN A 43 13.45 12.12 -0.25
N ALA A 44 14.17 11.52 -1.20
CA ALA A 44 13.73 10.32 -1.91
C ALA A 44 13.55 9.14 -0.96
N ALA A 45 14.52 8.89 -0.07
CA ALA A 45 14.43 7.81 0.92
C ALA A 45 13.20 7.96 1.83
N VAL A 46 12.94 9.17 2.32
CA VAL A 46 11.74 9.44 3.14
C VAL A 46 10.45 9.27 2.33
N ALA A 47 10.43 9.72 1.07
CA ALA A 47 9.26 9.58 0.21
C ALA A 47 8.92 8.10 -0.07
N ILE A 48 9.94 7.28 -0.36
CA ILE A 48 9.79 5.84 -0.56
C ILE A 48 9.24 5.17 0.71
N GLU A 49 9.80 5.47 1.88
CA GLU A 49 9.32 4.85 3.13
C GLU A 49 7.90 5.32 3.48
N SER A 50 7.55 6.58 3.22
CA SER A 50 6.18 7.09 3.40
C SER A 50 5.17 6.36 2.51
N LEU A 51 5.53 6.15 1.24
CA LEU A 51 4.70 5.41 0.29
C LEU A 51 4.56 3.94 0.70
N ALA A 52 5.67 3.29 1.07
CA ALA A 52 5.67 1.91 1.53
C ALA A 52 4.84 1.72 2.81
N THR A 53 4.95 2.66 3.77
CA THR A 53 4.14 2.67 5.00
C THR A 53 2.65 2.74 4.68
N THR A 54 2.25 3.66 3.80
CA THR A 54 0.84 3.82 3.42
C THR A 54 0.33 2.61 2.63
N GLY A 55 1.13 2.07 1.71
CA GLY A 55 0.79 0.87 0.94
C GLY A 55 0.56 -0.35 1.83
N ARG A 56 1.38 -0.55 2.86
CA ARG A 56 1.19 -1.62 3.85
C ARG A 56 -0.11 -1.45 4.63
N LEU A 57 -0.38 -0.25 5.12
CA LEU A 57 -1.62 0.04 5.85
C LEU A 57 -2.85 -0.26 4.98
N LEU A 58 -2.83 0.15 3.71
CA LEU A 58 -3.89 -0.19 2.76
C LEU A 58 -4.02 -1.70 2.57
N GLY A 59 -2.92 -2.43 2.42
CA GLY A 59 -2.92 -3.88 2.29
C GLY A 59 -3.47 -4.61 3.52
N VAL A 60 -3.06 -4.21 4.72
CA VAL A 60 -3.61 -4.76 5.98
C VAL A 60 -5.08 -4.43 6.12
N MET A 61 -5.50 -3.19 5.87
CA MET A 61 -6.90 -2.79 5.95
C MET A 61 -7.78 -3.54 4.95
N ALA A 62 -7.31 -3.70 3.71
CA ALA A 62 -8.03 -4.48 2.70
C ALA A 62 -8.20 -5.94 3.13
N TRP A 63 -7.17 -6.54 3.73
CA TRP A 63 -7.25 -7.88 4.29
C TRP A 63 -8.24 -7.95 5.46
N LEU A 64 -8.14 -7.07 6.46
CA LEU A 64 -9.03 -7.04 7.61
C LEU A 64 -10.51 -6.86 7.23
N LEU A 65 -10.78 -6.15 6.14
CA LEU A 65 -12.12 -5.86 5.64
C LEU A 65 -12.63 -6.89 4.62
N ASP A 66 -11.92 -8.01 4.40
CA ASP A 66 -12.41 -9.09 3.53
C ASP A 66 -13.76 -9.61 4.09
N PRO A 67 -14.84 -9.56 3.29
CA PRO A 67 -16.16 -10.01 3.75
C PRO A 67 -16.19 -11.46 4.24
N ALA A 68 -15.37 -12.34 3.66
CA ALA A 68 -15.30 -13.74 4.05
C ALA A 68 -14.59 -13.93 5.42
N GLN A 69 -13.70 -13.00 5.80
CA GLN A 69 -13.15 -12.97 7.16
C GLN A 69 -14.17 -12.45 8.16
N LEU A 70 -14.87 -11.37 7.82
CA LEU A 70 -15.90 -10.78 8.68
C LEU A 70 -17.08 -11.72 8.92
N ALA A 71 -17.43 -12.53 7.92
CA ALA A 71 -18.42 -13.61 8.05
C ALA A 71 -17.91 -14.81 8.87
N GLY A 72 -16.60 -14.91 9.10
CA GLY A 72 -15.97 -16.03 9.80
C GLY A 72 -15.81 -17.30 8.95
N ASP A 73 -15.95 -17.17 7.62
CA ASP A 73 -15.95 -18.29 6.66
C ASP A 73 -14.53 -18.79 6.37
N ARG A 74 -13.55 -17.89 6.27
CA ARG A 74 -12.14 -18.23 6.00
C ARG A 74 -11.19 -17.14 6.47
N CYS A 75 -9.93 -17.49 6.62
CA CYS A 75 -8.83 -16.54 6.82
C CYS A 75 -7.85 -16.67 5.65
N PRO A 76 -7.93 -15.81 4.62
CA PRO A 76 -7.00 -15.84 3.49
C PRO A 76 -5.58 -15.46 3.95
N PRO A 77 -4.54 -15.90 3.23
CA PRO A 77 -3.19 -15.42 3.47
C PRO A 77 -3.12 -13.91 3.24
N LEU A 78 -2.29 -13.23 4.03
CA LEU A 78 -2.02 -11.81 3.83
C LEU A 78 -1.21 -11.65 2.53
N PRO A 79 -1.65 -10.82 1.56
CA PRO A 79 -1.00 -10.68 0.25
C PRO A 79 0.24 -9.76 0.30
N ILE A 80 0.69 -9.39 1.49
CA ILE A 80 1.88 -8.57 1.74
C ILE A 80 2.77 -9.29 2.77
N SER A 81 4.07 -9.32 2.53
CA SER A 81 5.06 -9.90 3.44
C SER A 81 6.05 -8.84 3.90
N GLU A 82 6.57 -8.98 5.12
CA GLU A 82 7.58 -8.10 5.72
C GLU A 82 8.75 -8.90 6.28
N ASP A 83 9.64 -9.31 5.37
CA ASP A 83 10.84 -10.11 5.68
C ASP A 83 12.11 -9.25 5.87
N GLY A 84 11.97 -7.91 5.85
CA GLY A 84 13.08 -6.96 5.93
C GLY A 84 13.32 -6.36 7.33
N PRO A 85 14.44 -5.61 7.49
CA PRO A 85 14.72 -4.89 8.72
C PRO A 85 13.64 -3.83 9.00
N ASP A 86 13.45 -3.51 10.28
CA ASP A 86 12.47 -2.51 10.75
C ASP A 86 12.65 -1.14 10.05
N LEU A 87 13.90 -0.70 9.87
CA LEU A 87 14.28 0.44 9.02
C LEU A 87 15.63 0.16 8.34
N PRO A 88 15.86 0.66 7.11
CA PRO A 88 17.18 0.61 6.49
C PRO A 88 18.26 1.30 7.33
N ALA A 89 19.47 0.76 7.34
CA ALA A 89 20.60 1.37 8.03
C ALA A 89 20.86 2.78 7.48
N GLY A 90 21.08 3.75 8.37
CA GLY A 90 21.28 5.16 7.97
C GLY A 90 20.01 5.88 7.50
N SER A 91 18.82 5.29 7.71
CA SER A 91 17.55 5.94 7.36
C SER A 91 17.46 7.36 7.95
N PRO A 92 17.11 8.38 7.15
CA PRO A 92 16.86 9.74 7.64
C PRO A 92 15.72 9.81 8.68
N LEU A 93 14.86 8.79 8.72
CA LEU A 93 13.75 8.68 9.68
C LEU A 93 14.20 8.16 11.06
N ALA A 94 15.45 7.73 11.22
CA ALA A 94 15.95 7.28 12.51
C ALA A 94 15.78 8.38 13.58
N GLY A 95 15.10 8.02 14.67
CA GLY A 95 14.79 8.95 15.77
C GLY A 95 13.72 10.01 15.44
N LYS A 96 13.02 9.90 14.31
CA LYS A 96 11.87 10.75 13.96
C LYS A 96 10.54 10.02 14.21
N PRO A 97 9.44 10.75 14.45
CA PRO A 97 8.12 10.14 14.57
C PRO A 97 7.76 9.24 13.37
N GLY A 98 8.04 9.70 12.14
CA GLY A 98 7.84 8.90 10.92
C GLY A 98 8.60 7.56 10.91
N GLY A 99 9.77 7.50 11.54
CA GLY A 99 10.51 6.23 11.68
C GLY A 99 9.82 5.28 12.65
N ALA A 100 9.36 5.76 13.80
CA ALA A 100 8.59 4.95 14.74
C ALA A 100 7.28 4.43 14.13
N ILE A 101 6.59 5.27 13.35
CA ILE A 101 5.38 4.89 12.61
C ILE A 101 5.69 3.77 11.61
N ALA A 102 6.73 3.92 10.78
CA ALA A 102 7.11 2.91 9.79
C ALA A 102 7.43 1.55 10.46
N VAL A 103 8.16 1.56 11.58
CA VAL A 103 8.46 0.35 12.37
C VAL A 103 7.18 -0.28 12.91
N ALA A 104 6.28 0.52 13.48
CA ALA A 104 5.02 0.02 14.02
C ALA A 104 4.13 -0.60 12.94
N VAL A 105 4.08 0.00 11.74
CA VAL A 105 3.33 -0.55 10.60
C VAL A 105 3.93 -1.88 10.12
N ARG A 106 5.26 -2.02 10.08
CA ARG A 106 5.88 -3.32 9.73
C ARG A 106 5.56 -4.39 10.77
N ARG A 107 5.53 -4.05 12.05
CA ARG A 107 5.09 -4.97 13.11
C ARG A 107 3.63 -5.38 12.93
N LEU A 108 2.74 -4.44 12.64
CA LEU A 108 1.33 -4.72 12.32
C LEU A 108 1.20 -5.72 11.17
N VAL A 109 1.98 -5.57 10.09
CA VAL A 109 1.98 -6.53 8.96
C VAL A 109 2.44 -7.92 9.42
N ARG A 110 3.51 -8.01 10.21
CA ARG A 110 3.99 -9.30 10.72
C ARG A 110 2.97 -9.97 11.66
N ASP A 111 2.31 -9.19 12.51
CA ASP A 111 1.28 -9.69 13.43
C ASP A 111 0.05 -10.18 12.64
N ALA A 112 -0.38 -9.44 11.61
CA ALA A 112 -1.44 -9.86 10.70
C ALA A 112 -1.06 -11.12 9.93
N ALA A 113 0.18 -11.23 9.43
CA ALA A 113 0.66 -12.42 8.74
C ALA A 113 0.73 -13.64 9.68
N ALA A 114 1.15 -13.45 10.94
CA ALA A 114 1.16 -14.50 11.94
C ALA A 114 -0.25 -14.96 12.29
N LEU A 115 -1.22 -14.04 12.39
CA LEU A 115 -2.63 -14.38 12.57
C LEU A 115 -3.17 -15.16 11.36
N ALA A 116 -2.87 -14.70 10.15
CA ALA A 116 -3.26 -15.37 8.92
C ALA A 116 -2.68 -16.79 8.83
N ALA A 117 -1.43 -17.00 9.24
CA ALA A 117 -0.82 -18.33 9.26
C ALA A 117 -1.40 -19.24 10.36
N ALA A 118 -1.79 -18.69 11.51
CA ALA A 118 -2.34 -19.46 12.62
C ALA A 118 -3.79 -19.94 12.37
N PHE A 119 -4.57 -19.17 11.58
CA PHE A 119 -6.00 -19.44 11.36
C PHE A 119 -6.36 -19.72 9.90
N GLY A 120 -5.49 -19.39 8.96
CA GLY A 120 -5.52 -19.87 7.60
C GLY A 120 -5.04 -21.32 7.59
N GLY A 121 -5.88 -22.23 8.12
CA GLY A 121 -5.66 -23.66 7.93
C GLY A 121 -5.33 -23.91 6.45
N GLN A 122 -4.33 -24.74 6.17
CA GLN A 122 -3.90 -25.08 4.81
C GLN A 122 -5.14 -25.37 3.97
N ALA A 123 -5.58 -24.38 3.19
CA ALA A 123 -6.52 -24.63 2.12
C ALA A 123 -5.83 -25.72 1.29
N GLY A 124 -6.47 -26.88 1.19
CA GLY A 124 -5.94 -28.03 0.49
C GLY A 124 -5.30 -27.56 -0.81
N ASP A 125 -4.07 -28.03 -1.01
CA ASP A 125 -3.21 -27.73 -2.14
C ASP A 125 -3.93 -28.12 -3.43
N THR A 126 -4.78 -27.23 -3.92
CA THR A 126 -5.38 -27.26 -5.23
C THR A 126 -5.64 -25.79 -5.56
N PRO A 127 -4.70 -25.13 -6.24
CA PRO A 127 -4.99 -23.89 -6.93
C PRO A 127 -6.30 -24.09 -7.70
N PRO A 128 -7.27 -23.16 -7.66
CA PRO A 128 -8.37 -23.22 -8.63
C PRO A 128 -7.72 -23.37 -10.00
N ALA A 129 -8.11 -24.39 -10.76
CA ALA A 129 -7.61 -24.59 -12.11
C ALA A 129 -7.68 -23.23 -12.80
N GLN A 130 -6.51 -22.64 -13.08
CA GLN A 130 -6.49 -21.43 -13.88
C GLN A 130 -7.23 -21.81 -15.16
N PRO A 131 -8.27 -21.07 -15.58
CA PRO A 131 -8.80 -21.30 -16.92
C PRO A 131 -7.59 -21.21 -17.83
N ASP A 132 -7.37 -22.25 -18.63
CA ASP A 132 -6.30 -22.32 -19.60
C ASP A 132 -6.59 -21.25 -20.65
N VAL A 133 -6.23 -20.00 -20.34
CA VAL A 133 -6.25 -18.89 -21.28
C VAL A 133 -5.03 -19.12 -22.15
N ALA A 134 -5.16 -20.09 -23.06
CA ALA A 134 -4.21 -20.26 -24.14
C ALA A 134 -4.06 -18.89 -24.80
N PHE A 135 -2.84 -18.35 -24.80
CA PHE A 135 -2.51 -17.08 -25.44
C PHE A 135 -2.89 -17.10 -26.94
N GLU A 136 -3.08 -18.30 -27.52
CA GLU A 136 -3.62 -18.54 -28.86
C GLU A 136 -5.10 -18.18 -29.06
N ASN A 137 -5.90 -18.06 -27.99
CA ASN A 137 -7.32 -17.68 -28.07
C ASN A 137 -7.57 -16.18 -27.92
N LEU A 138 -6.52 -15.37 -27.78
CA LEU A 138 -6.61 -13.92 -28.00
C LEU A 138 -6.76 -13.70 -29.50
N HIS A 139 -8.01 -13.57 -29.97
CA HIS A 139 -8.23 -12.95 -31.27
C HIS A 139 -7.48 -11.61 -31.29
N PRO A 140 -6.74 -11.28 -32.36
CA PRO A 140 -6.19 -9.95 -32.51
C PRO A 140 -7.34 -8.96 -32.36
N VAL A 141 -7.27 -8.12 -31.35
CA VAL A 141 -8.18 -6.98 -31.22
C VAL A 141 -7.90 -6.13 -32.46
N ASP A 142 -8.90 -5.99 -33.33
CA ASP A 142 -8.86 -5.04 -34.43
C ASP A 142 -8.80 -3.63 -33.82
N LEU A 143 -7.57 -3.18 -33.57
CA LEU A 143 -7.31 -1.81 -33.15
C LEU A 143 -7.68 -0.94 -34.35
N PRO A 144 -8.62 0.02 -34.20
CA PRO A 144 -8.86 0.97 -35.26
C PRO A 144 -7.54 1.69 -35.58
N ALA A 145 -7.27 1.88 -36.87
CA ALA A 145 -6.07 2.54 -37.35
C ALA A 145 -5.81 3.82 -36.53
N GLN A 146 -4.64 3.87 -35.89
CA GLN A 146 -4.17 5.06 -35.21
C GLN A 146 -4.16 6.21 -36.24
N PRO A 147 -4.81 7.35 -35.97
CA PRO A 147 -4.69 8.50 -36.84
C PRO A 147 -3.21 8.90 -36.93
N ASP A 148 -2.77 9.24 -38.13
CA ASP A 148 -1.41 9.69 -38.44
C ASP A 148 -1.06 10.90 -37.59
N VAL A 149 -0.25 10.70 -36.53
CA VAL A 149 0.28 11.76 -35.66
C VAL A 149 1.59 12.29 -36.26
N GLY A 150 1.65 12.42 -37.58
CA GLY A 150 2.81 12.85 -38.35
C GLY A 150 2.75 14.31 -38.82
N SER A 151 2.14 15.25 -38.09
CA SER A 151 2.15 16.67 -38.46
C SER A 151 1.57 17.60 -37.39
N VAL A 152 2.25 17.83 -36.26
CA VAL A 152 2.22 19.12 -35.52
C VAL A 152 3.46 19.19 -34.61
N ILE A 153 4.56 19.74 -35.11
CA ILE A 153 5.53 20.44 -34.26
C ILE A 153 5.28 21.93 -34.49
N GLU A 154 4.71 22.60 -33.49
CA GLU A 154 4.69 24.06 -33.20
C GLU A 154 3.76 24.18 -31.97
N ASP A 155 4.12 24.65 -30.77
CA ASP A 155 4.93 25.79 -30.33
C ASP A 155 5.29 25.57 -28.82
N PRO A 156 6.54 25.75 -28.35
CA PRO A 156 6.91 25.53 -26.96
C PRO A 156 6.61 26.76 -26.09
N THR A 157 5.33 26.99 -25.77
CA THR A 157 4.95 28.01 -24.76
C THR A 157 4.07 27.39 -23.66
N PRO A 158 4.47 27.42 -22.37
CA PRO A 158 3.68 26.80 -21.30
C PRO A 158 2.44 27.66 -21.00
N LYS A 159 1.24 27.14 -21.30
CA LYS A 159 -0.02 27.73 -20.85
C LYS A 159 -0.15 27.64 -19.33
N ARG A 160 -0.05 28.82 -18.72
CA ARG A 160 -0.03 29.09 -17.29
C ARG A 160 -1.46 29.24 -16.78
N GLU A 161 -2.26 28.16 -16.76
CA GLU A 161 -3.68 28.24 -16.37
C GLU A 161 -4.13 27.01 -15.56
N TYR A 162 -3.67 26.86 -14.32
CA TYR A 162 -4.30 25.93 -13.34
C TYR A 162 -4.43 26.48 -11.91
N PHE A 163 -4.12 27.76 -11.65
CA PHE A 163 -4.21 28.37 -10.32
C PHE A 163 -5.39 29.35 -10.18
N GLY A 164 -6.62 28.89 -10.47
CA GLY A 164 -7.81 29.74 -10.43
C GLY A 164 -9.01 29.26 -9.62
N LEU A 165 -8.99 28.05 -9.02
CA LEU A 165 -10.23 27.42 -8.51
C LEU A 165 -10.31 27.17 -7.00
N TRP A 166 -9.40 27.71 -6.18
CA TRP A 166 -9.49 27.59 -4.72
C TRP A 166 -9.30 28.93 -4.01
N ARG A 167 -10.30 29.80 -4.14
CA ARG A 167 -10.69 30.78 -3.10
C ARG A 167 -12.21 30.88 -3.05
N LYS A 168 -12.80 30.35 -2.00
CA LYS A 168 -13.99 30.88 -1.35
C LYS A 168 -13.77 30.79 0.14
#